data_AF-G7DZJ1-F1
#
_entry.id   AF-G7DZJ1-F1
#
_cell.length_a   1.000
_cell.length_b   1.000
_cell.length_c   1.000
_cell.angle_alpha   90.00
_cell.angle_beta   90.00
_cell.angle_gamma   90.00
#
_symmetry.space_group_name_H-M   'P 1'
#
loop_
_entity.id
_entity.type
_entity.pdbx_description
1 polymer ?
#
loop_
_entity_poly.entity_id
_entity_poly.type
_entity_poly.pdbx_seq_one_letter_code
_entity_poly.pdbx_strand_id
1 'polypeptide(L)' 'MQMIARNALRQSALASRQPVLRMSARSVHIENTVNNNMPFSYTNKPAFATKVAVFFVSGFSIPFIAAAWQLHKSAA' A
#
# COMPACT_ATOMS: atom_id res chain seq x y z
N MET A 1 -34.98 -10.93 36.42
CA MET A 1 -33.82 -11.54 35.71
C MET A 1 -33.74 -11.24 34.21
N GLN A 2 -34.80 -10.82 33.51
CA GLN A 2 -34.77 -10.58 32.04
C GLN A 2 -34.06 -9.29 31.58
N MET A 3 -33.95 -8.27 32.44
CA MET A 3 -33.33 -6.97 32.10
C MET A 3 -31.79 -7.01 32.12
N ILE A 4 -31.19 -7.87 32.95
CA ILE A 4 -29.73 -8.00 33.06
C ILE A 4 -29.14 -8.68 31.82
N ALA A 5 -29.83 -9.71 31.30
CA ALA A 5 -29.43 -10.43 30.08
C ALA A 5 -29.40 -9.51 28.84
N ARG A 6 -30.34 -8.57 28.74
CA ARG A 6 -30.40 -7.60 27.63
C ARG A 6 -29.23 -6.61 27.66
N ASN A 7 -28.78 -6.21 28.84
CA ASN A 7 -27.62 -5.33 28.99
C ASN A 7 -26.31 -6.07 28.66
N ALA A 8 -26.16 -7.32 29.11
CA ALA A 8 -24.99 -8.15 28.80
C ALA A 8 -24.82 -8.37 27.27
N LEU A 9 -25.92 -8.66 26.56
CA LEU A 9 -25.90 -8.86 25.11
C LEU A 9 -25.58 -7.59 24.32
N ARG A 10 -26.06 -6.43 24.78
CA ARG A 10 -25.73 -5.12 24.19
C ARG A 10 -24.27 -4.76 24.42
N GLN A 11 -23.73 -5.08 25.59
CA GLN A 11 -22.33 -4.81 25.94
C GLN A 11 -21.37 -5.72 25.15
N SER A 12 -21.72 -6.98 24.92
CA SER A 12 -20.95 -7.88 24.04
C SER A 12 -20.98 -7.46 22.57
N ALA A 13 -22.11 -6.95 22.07
CA ALA A 13 -22.22 -6.47 20.68
C ALA A 13 -21.42 -5.17 20.43
N LEU A 14 -21.23 -4.35 21.46
CA LEU A 14 -20.37 -3.16 21.40
C LEU A 14 -18.88 -3.53 21.53
N ALA A 15 -18.55 -4.52 22.35
CA ALA A 15 -17.18 -5.04 22.48
C ALA A 15 -16.71 -5.77 21.20
N SER A 16 -17.59 -6.49 20.51
CA SER A 16 -17.29 -7.15 19.22
C SER A 16 -17.22 -6.20 18.03
N ARG A 17 -17.65 -4.94 18.20
CA ARG A 17 -17.56 -3.86 17.20
C ARG A 17 -16.39 -2.93 17.45
N GLN A 18 -15.54 -3.20 18.44
CA GLN A 18 -14.23 -2.58 18.46
C GLN A 18 -13.50 -3.08 17.21
N PRO A 19 -13.16 -2.21 16.24
CA PRO A 19 -12.31 -2.62 15.15
C PRO A 19 -11.09 -3.22 15.83
N VAL A 20 -10.80 -4.46 15.46
CA VAL A 20 -9.57 -5.14 15.83
C VAL A 20 -8.47 -4.37 15.12
N LEU A 21 -8.13 -3.18 15.62
CA LEU A 21 -6.81 -2.59 15.52
C LEU A 21 -5.89 -3.42 16.43
N ARG A 22 -5.89 -4.75 16.22
CA ARG A 22 -4.68 -5.55 16.37
C ARG A 22 -3.81 -5.28 15.15
N MET A 23 -3.57 -4.00 14.87
CA MET A 23 -2.22 -3.64 14.54
C MET A 23 -1.49 -3.99 15.82
N SER A 24 -0.94 -5.20 15.85
CA SER A 24 0.20 -5.49 16.71
C SER A 24 1.07 -4.26 16.54
N ALA A 25 1.05 -3.38 17.53
CA ALA A 25 2.09 -2.43 17.76
C ALA A 25 3.30 -3.30 18.12
N ARG A 26 3.79 -4.05 17.12
CA ARG A 26 5.20 -4.36 17.00
C ARG A 26 5.83 -3.02 17.32
N SER A 27 6.73 -3.01 18.27
CA SER A 27 7.57 -1.87 18.60
C SER A 27 8.34 -1.48 17.34
N VAL A 28 7.69 -0.79 16.41
CA VAL A 28 8.26 -0.27 15.17
C VAL A 28 8.67 1.14 15.51
N HIS A 29 9.96 1.37 15.54
CA HIS A 29 10.49 2.71 15.61
C HIS A 29 10.28 3.37 14.26
N ILE A 30 9.25 4.21 14.15
CA ILE A 30 8.95 4.99 12.95
C ILE A 30 9.64 6.33 13.10
N GLU A 31 10.69 6.54 12.31
CA GLU A 31 11.42 7.79 12.27
C GLU A 31 10.61 8.85 11.50
N ASN A 32 10.01 9.81 12.21
CA ASN A 32 9.27 10.94 11.62
C ASN A 32 10.22 12.08 11.23
N THR A 33 11.08 11.83 10.27
CA THR A 33 12.05 12.81 9.75
C THR A 33 11.71 13.21 8.32
N VAL A 34 12.10 14.43 7.93
CA VAL A 34 11.94 14.90 6.54
C VAL A 34 12.72 13.98 5.61
N ASN A 35 12.09 13.53 4.53
CA ASN A 35 12.63 12.55 3.58
C ASN A 35 12.58 11.07 4.01
N ASN A 36 11.87 10.74 5.08
CA ASN A 36 11.66 9.36 5.54
C ASN A 36 10.18 8.95 5.60
N ASN A 37 9.37 9.42 4.65
CA ASN A 37 7.94 9.13 4.56
C ASN A 37 7.58 8.26 3.33
N MET A 38 8.56 7.93 2.49
CA MET A 38 8.40 7.12 1.29
C MET A 38 9.29 5.88 1.35
N PRO A 39 8.90 4.76 0.73
CA PRO A 39 9.69 3.52 0.70
C PRO A 39 10.92 3.59 -0.23
N PHE A 40 11.32 4.80 -0.64
CA PHE A 40 12.49 5.07 -1.46
C PHE A 40 13.10 6.41 -1.05
N SER A 41 14.43 6.49 -1.06
CA SER A 41 15.12 7.75 -0.80
C SER A 41 15.00 8.70 -1.98
N TYR A 42 14.68 9.96 -1.67
CA TYR A 42 14.66 11.08 -2.61
C TYR A 42 15.59 12.23 -2.19
N THR A 43 16.50 11.96 -1.25
CA THR A 43 17.47 12.95 -0.73
C THR A 43 18.45 13.42 -1.81
N ASN A 44 18.85 12.53 -2.73
CA ASN A 44 19.67 12.86 -3.88
C ASN A 44 18.78 13.15 -5.09
N LYS A 45 18.61 14.44 -5.42
CA LYS A 45 17.72 14.92 -6.49
C LYS A 45 18.02 14.33 -7.88
N PRO A 46 19.26 14.34 -8.41
CA PRO A 46 19.52 13.77 -9.73
C PRO A 46 19.28 12.26 -9.74
N ALA A 47 19.72 11.52 -8.71
CA ALA A 47 19.47 10.08 -8.63
C ALA A 47 17.97 9.77 -8.54
N PHE A 48 17.20 10.58 -7.80
CA PHE A 48 15.75 10.45 -7.72
C PHE A 48 15.08 10.71 -9.08
N ALA A 49 15.47 11.77 -9.78
CA ALA A 49 14.96 12.07 -11.11
C ALA A 49 15.20 10.92 -12.10
N THR A 50 16.39 10.32 -12.09
CA THR A 50 16.70 9.15 -12.92
C THR A 50 15.80 7.96 -12.56
N LYS A 51 15.62 7.65 -11.28
CA LYS A 51 14.73 6.55 -10.84
C LYS A 51 13.29 6.77 -11.28
N VAL A 52 12.78 7.99 -11.13
CA VAL A 52 11.42 8.37 -11.53
C VAL A 52 11.26 8.24 -13.05
N ALA A 53 12.22 8.73 -13.83
CA ALA A 53 12.21 8.61 -15.27
C ALA A 53 12.19 7.13 -15.72
N VAL A 54 13.06 6.30 -15.13
CA VAL A 54 13.10 4.86 -15.44
C VAL A 54 11.77 4.18 -15.08
N PHE A 55 11.19 4.48 -13.92
CA PHE A 55 9.91 3.93 -13.50
C PHE A 55 8.79 4.26 -14.48
N PHE A 56 8.68 5.52 -14.90
CA PHE A 56 7.63 5.92 -15.83
C PHE A 56 7.88 5.43 -17.26
N VAL A 57 9.10 5.54 -17.78
CA VAL A 57 9.44 5.09 -19.14
C VAL A 57 9.23 3.58 -19.27
N SER A 58 9.64 2.79 -18.25
CA SER A 58 9.41 1.35 -18.27
C SER A 58 7.93 1.01 -18.29
N GLY A 59 7.11 1.57 -17.39
CA GLY A 59 5.66 1.35 -17.38
C GLY A 59 4.96 1.83 -18.66
N PHE A 60 5.34 3.00 -19.15
CA PHE A 60 4.77 3.60 -20.37
C PHE A 60 5.12 2.80 -21.64
N SER A 61 6.29 2.16 -21.69
CA SER A 61 6.75 1.40 -22.87
C SER A 61 6.08 0.03 -23.02
N ILE A 62 5.46 -0.51 -21.96
CA ILE A 62 4.80 -1.83 -21.97
C ILE A 62 3.82 -2.01 -23.14
N PRO A 63 2.80 -1.16 -23.36
CA PRO A 63 1.84 -1.36 -24.45
C PRO A 63 2.49 -1.33 -25.84
N PHE A 64 3.53 -0.52 -26.05
CA PHE A 64 4.23 -0.43 -27.34
C PHE A 64 5.05 -1.68 -27.62
N ILE A 65 5.76 -2.19 -26.61
CA ILE A 65 6.52 -3.43 -26.71
C ILE A 65 5.55 -4.61 -26.94
N ALA A 66 4.43 -4.65 -26.23
CA ALA A 66 3.41 -5.68 -26.41
C ALA A 66 2.81 -5.66 -27.82
N ALA A 67 2.49 -4.48 -28.36
CA ALA A 67 2.01 -4.33 -29.73
C ALA A 67 3.05 -4.78 -30.76
N ALA A 68 4.31 -4.37 -30.59
CA ALA A 68 5.41 -4.79 -31.47
C ALA A 68 5.60 -6.32 -31.45
N TRP A 69 5.53 -6.93 -30.26
CA TRP A 69 5.61 -8.37 -30.10
C TRP A 69 4.42 -9.09 -30.76
N GLN A 70 3.20 -8.59 -30.60
CA GLN A 70 2.01 -9.15 -31.22
C GLN A 70 2.07 -9.05 -32.76
N LEU A 71 2.52 -7.93 -33.31
CA LEU A 71 2.72 -7.76 -34.75
C LEU A 71 3.78 -8.72 -35.30
N HIS A 72 4.91 -8.86 -34.62
CA HIS A 72 5.95 -9.80 -35.00
C HIS A 72 5.45 -11.25 -35.00
N LYS A 73 4.68 -11.64 -33.98
CA LYS A 73 4.09 -12.97 -33.88
C LYS A 73 3.00 -13.23 -34.93
N SER A 74 2.18 -12.22 -35.24
CA SER A 74 1.04 -12.37 -36.17
C SER A 74 1.45 -12.25 -37.64
N ALA A 75 2.68 -11.81 -37.92
CA ALA A 75 3.25 -11.74 -39.27
C ALA A 75 3.90 -13.07 -39.73
N ALA A 76 3.86 -14.11 -38.90
CA ALA A 76 4.27 -15.48 -39.21
C ALA A 76 3.05 -16.40 -39.42
#